data_AF-F8FD91-F1
#
_entry.id   AF-F8FD91-F1
#
_cell.length_a   1.000
_cell.length_b   1.000
_cell.length_c   1.000
_cell.angle_alpha   90.00
_cell.angle_beta   90.00
_cell.angle_gamma   90.00
#
_symmetry.space_group_name_H-M   'P 1'
#
loop_
_entity.id
_entity.type
_entity.pdbx_description
1 polymer ?
#
loop_
_entity_poly.entity_id
_entity_poly.type
_entity_poly.pdbx_seq_one_letter_code
_entity_poly.pdbx_strand_id
1 'polypeptide(L)'
;MGLPWGGLFLAWKAYPSTNDTPRLPLLSSSGCAGRECVYCYHNLKEGRIGVTLEEVMKRLEAMGSESTRQTLMRHGMPPAGYGVKVGDLKKLVKPVKGDQELVLQLYDTGISDAMYLAGLTVNPKTVAKETLQAWARKADWYLIAEYTVASAAAESPHALELAREWIDSPEELVAACGWSTWANYVSITPDEHLPAEELRGLLERVQASIHEERNRVRYTMNGFVISVGGYVAPLHEEAVQAAAAIGKVRVNMGGTACKVPSAPEYIARMISAGKLGKKRKTCIC
;
A
#
# COMPACT_ATOMS: atom_id res chain seq x y z
N MET A 1 15.91 19.26 21.18
CA MET A 1 16.09 19.28 19.71
C MET A 1 15.27 18.14 19.13
N GLY A 2 14.14 18.47 18.50
CA GLY A 2 13.06 17.54 18.18
C GLY A 2 13.35 16.63 16.99
N LEU A 3 13.02 15.35 17.13
CA LEU A 3 13.13 14.31 16.11
C LEU A 3 12.15 14.58 14.94
N PRO A 4 12.58 14.49 13.67
CA PRO A 4 11.71 14.68 12.52
C PRO A 4 10.91 13.41 12.21
N TRP A 5 9.60 13.57 12.09
CA TRP A 5 8.64 12.53 11.75
C TRP A 5 8.82 12.06 10.29
N GLY A 6 9.63 11.01 10.09
CA GLY A 6 9.64 10.17 8.90
C GLY A 6 8.62 9.03 9.04
N GLY A 7 7.33 9.39 9.01
CA GLY A 7 6.23 8.53 9.45
C GLY A 7 5.36 7.96 8.33
N LEU A 8 5.95 7.36 7.30
CA LEU A 8 5.22 6.42 6.41
C LEU A 8 6.11 5.34 5.76
N PHE A 9 7.42 5.30 6.06
CA PHE A 9 8.35 4.33 5.47
C PHE A 9 9.25 3.60 6.48
N LEU A 10 9.10 3.85 7.79
CA LEU A 10 9.94 3.23 8.83
C LEU A 10 9.09 2.78 10.04
N ALA A 11 8.42 1.63 9.89
CA ALA A 11 7.89 0.87 11.02
C ALA A 11 8.24 -0.62 10.86
N TRP A 12 9.53 -0.94 11.05
CA TRP A 12 10.01 -2.30 11.21
C TRP A 12 10.45 -2.48 12.67
N LYS A 13 9.57 -3.02 13.51
CA LYS A 13 9.95 -3.80 14.69
C LYS A 13 9.29 -5.17 14.54
N ALA A 14 10.10 -6.18 14.24
CA ALA A 14 9.71 -7.56 14.35
C ALA A 14 9.29 -7.85 15.81
N TYR A 15 8.11 -8.44 16.00
CA TYR A 15 7.71 -9.02 17.28
C TYR A 15 7.72 -10.55 17.17
N PRO A 16 8.24 -11.28 18.17
CA PRO A 16 8.28 -12.73 18.16
C PRO A 16 6.88 -13.32 18.41
N SER A 17 6.61 -14.47 17.79
CA SER A 17 5.40 -15.24 17.99
C SER A 17 5.41 -15.94 19.34
N THR A 18 4.38 -15.74 20.15
CA THR A 18 4.06 -16.63 21.27
C THR A 18 2.70 -17.26 21.02
N ASN A 19 2.70 -18.57 20.79
CA ASN A 19 1.53 -19.42 20.81
C ASN A 19 1.04 -19.53 22.24
N ASP A 20 -0.19 -19.10 22.51
CA ASP A 20 -1.02 -19.62 23.60
C ASP A 20 -2.49 -19.37 23.28
N THR A 21 -3.22 -20.44 22.94
CA THR A 21 -4.68 -20.42 22.75
C THR A 21 -5.37 -20.88 24.03
N PRO A 22 -6.21 -20.06 24.67
CA PRO A 22 -7.08 -20.52 25.75
C PRO A 22 -8.28 -21.31 25.18
N ARG A 23 -8.64 -22.41 25.84
CA ARG A 23 -9.83 -23.22 25.53
C ARG A 23 -11.09 -22.44 25.91
N LEU A 24 -12.03 -22.29 24.96
CA LEU A 24 -13.37 -21.75 25.21
C LEU A 24 -14.33 -22.83 25.74
N PRO A 25 -15.32 -22.48 26.57
CA PRO A 25 -16.31 -23.41 27.09
C PRO A 25 -17.43 -23.69 26.06
N LEU A 26 -17.94 -24.92 26.09
CA LEU A 26 -19.05 -25.41 25.27
C LEU A 26 -20.36 -24.74 25.70
N LEU A 27 -20.98 -23.95 24.82
CA LEU A 27 -22.34 -23.47 24.99
C LEU A 27 -23.34 -24.43 24.33
N SER A 28 -24.33 -24.87 25.11
CA SER A 28 -25.39 -25.77 24.72
C SER A 28 -26.42 -25.10 23.82
N SER A 29 -26.83 -25.84 22.79
CA SER A 29 -27.79 -25.43 21.76
C SER A 29 -29.21 -25.36 22.28
N SER A 30 -29.86 -24.20 22.18
CA SER A 30 -31.32 -24.14 22.07
C SER A 30 -31.79 -22.86 21.40
N GLY A 31 -32.54 -23.01 20.30
CA GLY A 31 -33.51 -22.02 19.83
C GLY A 31 -33.07 -21.10 18.69
N CYS A 32 -33.23 -21.54 17.44
CA CYS A 32 -33.66 -20.63 16.36
C CYS A 32 -34.39 -21.43 15.27
N ALA A 33 -35.68 -21.12 15.10
CA ALA A 33 -36.57 -21.74 14.14
C ALA A 33 -36.75 -20.82 12.92
N GLY A 34 -36.55 -21.35 11.72
CA GLY A 34 -37.18 -20.84 10.51
C GLY A 34 -36.31 -20.04 9.54
N ARG A 35 -35.81 -20.73 8.51
CA ARG A 35 -35.55 -20.23 7.14
C ARG A 35 -34.65 -18.99 6.97
N GLU A 36 -33.51 -18.96 7.65
CA GLU A 36 -32.40 -18.08 7.26
C GLU A 36 -31.15 -18.88 6.88
N CYS A 37 -30.69 -18.60 5.66
CA CYS A 37 -29.29 -18.63 5.26
C CYS A 37 -28.62 -20.02 5.11
N VAL A 38 -28.82 -20.63 3.94
CA VAL A 38 -27.93 -21.70 3.42
C VAL A 38 -26.46 -21.21 3.38
N TYR A 39 -26.24 -19.89 3.25
CA TYR A 39 -24.93 -19.25 3.34
C TYR A 39 -24.32 -19.32 4.76
N CYS A 40 -25.12 -19.18 5.82
CA CYS A 40 -24.63 -19.39 7.20
C CYS A 40 -24.34 -20.86 7.49
N TYR A 41 -25.12 -21.79 6.94
CA TYR A 41 -24.99 -23.22 7.27
C TYR A 41 -23.77 -23.88 6.62
N HIS A 42 -23.35 -23.43 5.43
CA HIS A 42 -22.10 -23.90 4.82
C HIS A 42 -20.85 -23.37 5.54
N ASN A 43 -20.90 -22.16 6.11
CA ASN A 43 -19.79 -21.55 6.85
C ASN A 43 -19.55 -22.17 8.23
N LEU A 44 -20.53 -22.87 8.81
CA LEU A 44 -20.37 -23.51 10.13
C LEU A 44 -19.50 -24.77 10.12
N LYS A 45 -19.31 -25.43 8.97
CA LYS A 45 -18.50 -26.67 8.89
C LYS A 45 -16.99 -26.44 8.86
N GLU A 46 -16.52 -25.20 8.64
CA GLU A 46 -15.08 -24.86 8.56
C GLU A 46 -14.57 -23.96 9.71
N GLY A 47 -15.41 -23.65 10.70
CA GLY A 47 -14.97 -22.91 11.91
C GLY A 47 -14.57 -21.45 11.67
N ARG A 48 -14.97 -20.84 10.54
CA ARG A 48 -14.84 -19.39 10.30
C ARG A 48 -16.22 -18.75 10.30
N ILE A 49 -16.61 -18.14 11.42
CA ILE A 49 -17.63 -17.09 11.38
C ILE A 49 -16.91 -15.86 10.80
N GLY A 50 -16.98 -15.69 9.48
CA GLY A 50 -16.47 -14.48 8.83
C GLY A 50 -17.18 -13.24 9.36
N VAL A 51 -16.45 -12.14 9.52
CA VAL A 51 -17.05 -10.85 9.91
C VAL A 51 -17.78 -10.25 8.71
N THR A 52 -18.90 -9.57 8.92
CA THR A 52 -19.63 -8.95 7.81
C THR A 52 -19.06 -7.58 7.44
N LEU A 53 -19.35 -7.08 6.23
CA LEU A 53 -19.02 -5.71 5.83
C LEU A 53 -19.55 -4.69 6.84
N GLU A 54 -20.80 -4.82 7.26
CA GLU A 54 -21.43 -3.91 8.21
C GLU A 54 -20.70 -3.89 9.57
N GLU A 55 -20.32 -5.06 10.08
CA GLU A 55 -19.54 -5.17 11.31
C GLU A 55 -18.16 -4.51 11.19
N VAL A 56 -17.48 -4.70 10.06
CA VAL A 56 -16.18 -4.06 9.80
C VAL A 56 -16.32 -2.55 9.71
N MET A 57 -17.32 -2.05 8.98
CA MET A 57 -17.58 -0.62 8.83
C MET A 57 -17.89 0.05 10.17
N LYS A 58 -18.74 -0.56 11.00
CA LYS A 58 -19.03 -0.07 12.37
C LYS A 58 -17.77 0.00 13.23
N ARG A 59 -16.88 -1.00 13.13
CA ARG A 59 -15.61 -0.99 13.87
C ARG A 59 -14.67 0.10 13.36
N LEU A 60 -14.57 0.29 12.05
CA LEU A 60 -13.75 1.35 11.44
C LEU A 60 -14.22 2.73 11.91
N GLU A 61 -15.52 3.00 11.85
CA GLU A 61 -16.11 4.25 12.34
C GLU A 61 -15.80 4.47 13.83
N ALA A 62 -15.99 3.45 14.66
CA ALA A 62 -15.71 3.53 16.10
C ALA A 62 -14.22 3.74 16.46
N MET A 63 -13.30 3.36 15.57
CA MET A 63 -11.85 3.58 15.74
C MET A 63 -11.38 4.93 15.18
N GLY A 64 -12.22 5.64 14.44
CA GLY A 64 -11.91 6.94 13.86
C GLY A 64 -11.71 8.02 14.93
N SER A 65 -10.86 9.01 14.64
CA SER A 65 -10.73 10.18 15.51
C SER A 65 -10.70 11.47 14.69
N GLU A 66 -11.41 12.49 15.15
CA GLU A 66 -11.52 13.77 14.43
C GLU A 66 -10.14 14.43 14.23
N SER A 67 -9.25 14.34 15.22
CA SER A 67 -7.87 14.84 15.09
C SER A 67 -7.07 14.16 13.97
N THR A 68 -7.22 12.83 13.82
CA THR A 68 -6.56 12.07 12.76
C THR A 68 -7.21 12.39 11.42
N ARG A 69 -8.54 12.41 11.36
CA ARG A 69 -9.32 12.79 10.18
C ARG A 69 -8.90 14.16 9.64
N GLN A 70 -8.82 15.18 10.49
CA GLN A 70 -8.38 16.54 10.10
C GLN A 70 -6.96 16.55 9.54
N THR A 71 -6.06 15.76 10.13
CA THR A 71 -4.68 15.63 9.63
C THR A 71 -4.65 14.97 8.26
N LEU A 72 -5.39 13.87 8.08
CA LEU A 72 -5.47 13.16 6.80
C LEU A 72 -6.20 13.98 5.73
N MET A 73 -7.20 14.78 6.09
CA MET A 73 -7.86 15.71 5.16
C MET A 73 -6.91 16.78 4.65
N ARG A 74 -5.99 17.30 5.47
CA ARG A 74 -4.91 18.19 5.00
C ARG A 74 -3.99 17.48 4.00
N HIS A 75 -3.83 16.17 4.13
CA HIS A 75 -3.14 15.33 3.14
C HIS A 75 -4.00 15.00 1.91
N GLY A 76 -5.28 15.40 1.86
CA GLY A 76 -6.17 15.15 0.72
C GLY A 76 -7.10 13.96 0.90
N MET A 77 -7.22 13.38 2.10
CA MET A 77 -8.24 12.37 2.37
C MET A 77 -9.65 12.96 2.15
N PRO A 78 -10.54 12.24 1.45
CA PRO A 78 -11.92 12.66 1.27
C PRO A 78 -12.67 12.83 2.61
N PRO A 79 -13.65 13.75 2.70
CA PRO A 79 -14.38 14.02 3.94
C PRO A 79 -15.11 12.80 4.53
N ALA A 80 -15.44 11.80 3.71
CA ALA A 80 -16.14 10.59 4.14
C ALA A 80 -15.24 9.62 4.97
N GLY A 81 -13.92 9.80 4.96
CA GLY A 81 -13.00 9.01 5.78
C GLY A 81 -13.21 9.24 7.27
N TYR A 82 -13.08 8.16 8.06
CA TYR A 82 -13.23 8.17 9.52
C TYR A 82 -11.96 8.63 10.24
N GLY A 83 -10.79 8.49 9.59
CA GLY A 83 -9.51 8.89 10.18
C GLY A 83 -9.00 7.88 11.19
N VAL A 84 -8.94 6.61 10.80
CA VAL A 84 -8.39 5.51 11.60
C VAL A 84 -6.86 5.49 11.43
N LYS A 85 -6.13 5.32 12.53
CA LYS A 85 -4.68 5.15 12.46
C LYS A 85 -4.35 3.82 11.80
N VAL A 86 -3.36 3.79 10.91
CA VAL A 86 -2.90 2.55 10.24
C VAL A 86 -2.54 1.45 11.25
N GLY A 87 -1.96 1.80 12.40
CA GLY A 87 -1.68 0.84 13.48
C GLY A 87 -2.93 0.16 14.05
N ASP A 88 -4.06 0.86 14.09
CA ASP A 88 -5.34 0.32 14.54
C ASP A 88 -6.03 -0.52 13.45
N LEU A 89 -5.92 -0.14 12.18
CA LEU A 89 -6.40 -0.95 11.04
C LEU A 89 -5.82 -2.37 11.06
N LYS A 90 -4.56 -2.54 11.50
CA LYS A 90 -3.91 -3.86 11.60
C LYS A 90 -4.62 -4.82 12.55
N LYS A 91 -5.42 -4.33 13.51
CA LYS A 91 -6.25 -5.16 14.40
C LYS A 91 -7.38 -5.86 13.64
N LEU A 92 -7.80 -5.31 12.50
CA LEU A 92 -8.84 -5.88 11.64
C LEU A 92 -8.29 -6.76 10.51
N VAL A 93 -6.97 -6.85 10.33
CA VAL A 93 -6.40 -7.68 9.26
C VAL A 93 -6.74 -9.15 9.44
N LYS A 94 -6.53 -9.72 10.64
CA LYS A 94 -6.81 -11.15 10.90
C LYS A 94 -8.28 -11.55 10.63
N PRO A 95 -9.30 -10.81 11.08
CA PRO A 95 -10.69 -11.19 10.83
C PRO A 95 -11.13 -11.02 9.37
N VAL A 96 -10.55 -10.08 8.61
CA VAL A 96 -10.93 -9.83 7.20
C VAL A 96 -10.11 -10.71 6.23
N LYS A 97 -8.85 -11.00 6.57
CA LYS A 97 -7.94 -11.72 5.69
C LYS A 97 -8.46 -13.12 5.37
N GLY A 98 -8.48 -13.44 4.08
CA GLY A 98 -8.90 -14.74 3.56
C GLY A 98 -10.35 -14.76 3.04
N ASP A 99 -11.11 -13.69 3.27
CA ASP A 99 -12.40 -13.45 2.61
C ASP A 99 -12.21 -12.42 1.49
N GLN A 100 -11.93 -12.92 0.29
CA GLN A 100 -11.64 -12.06 -0.86
C GLN A 100 -12.88 -11.25 -1.30
N GLU A 101 -14.09 -11.78 -1.09
CA GLU A 101 -15.33 -11.06 -1.41
C GLU A 101 -15.50 -9.85 -0.50
N LEU A 102 -15.32 -10.03 0.81
CA LEU A 102 -15.33 -8.93 1.78
C LEU A 102 -14.27 -7.86 1.46
N VAL A 103 -13.07 -8.26 1.03
CA VAL A 103 -12.02 -7.32 0.60
C VAL A 103 -12.48 -6.44 -0.56
N LEU A 104 -13.11 -7.03 -1.58
CA LEU A 104 -13.63 -6.29 -2.72
C LEU A 104 -14.74 -5.32 -2.28
N GLN A 105 -15.67 -5.79 -1.44
CA GLN A 105 -16.73 -4.96 -0.88
C GLN A 105 -16.19 -3.78 -0.06
N LEU A 106 -15.15 -3.99 0.75
CA LEU A 106 -14.51 -2.93 1.54
C LEU A 106 -13.91 -1.84 0.65
N TYR A 107 -13.24 -2.22 -0.44
CA TYR A 107 -12.75 -1.25 -1.41
C TYR A 107 -13.91 -0.52 -2.10
N ASP A 108 -15.00 -1.23 -2.37
CA ASP A 108 -16.15 -0.66 -3.06
C ASP A 108 -16.93 0.38 -2.26
N THR A 109 -16.76 0.42 -0.94
CA THR A 109 -17.34 1.45 -0.09
C THR A 109 -16.90 2.87 -0.46
N GLY A 110 -15.72 3.04 -1.06
CA GLY A 110 -15.12 4.37 -1.29
C GLY A 110 -14.69 5.08 0.00
N ILE A 111 -14.79 4.43 1.16
CA ILE A 111 -14.34 5.00 2.43
C ILE A 111 -12.86 4.69 2.57
N SER A 112 -12.04 5.73 2.65
CA SER A 112 -10.58 5.63 2.66
C SER A 112 -10.03 4.58 3.63
N ASP A 113 -10.53 4.55 4.87
CA ASP A 113 -10.06 3.60 5.89
C ASP A 113 -10.38 2.13 5.52
N ALA A 114 -11.55 1.90 4.91
CA ALA A 114 -11.99 0.59 4.44
C ALA A 114 -11.22 0.16 3.18
N MET A 115 -10.99 1.08 2.24
CA MET A 115 -10.17 0.85 1.06
C MET A 115 -8.73 0.50 1.45
N TYR A 116 -8.15 1.21 2.43
CA TYR A 116 -6.82 0.89 2.93
C TYR A 116 -6.78 -0.50 3.59
N LEU A 117 -7.78 -0.84 4.42
CA LEU A 117 -7.91 -2.17 5.01
C LEU A 117 -8.04 -3.27 3.94
N ALA A 118 -8.76 -3.01 2.84
CA ALA A 118 -8.85 -3.93 1.71
C ALA A 118 -7.44 -4.22 1.14
N GLY A 119 -6.61 -3.21 0.91
CA GLY A 119 -5.23 -3.42 0.45
C GLY A 119 -4.35 -4.17 1.44
N LEU A 120 -4.58 -4.05 2.75
CA LEU A 120 -3.85 -4.83 3.77
C LEU A 120 -4.21 -6.32 3.78
N THR A 121 -5.39 -6.67 3.26
CA THR A 121 -6.02 -7.99 3.45
C THR A 121 -6.24 -8.74 2.15
N VAL A 122 -6.10 -8.05 1.02
CA VAL A 122 -6.20 -8.61 -0.33
C VAL A 122 -5.23 -9.77 -0.54
N ASN A 123 -5.68 -10.81 -1.24
CA ASN A 123 -4.81 -11.78 -1.85
C ASN A 123 -4.48 -11.33 -3.29
N PRO A 124 -3.34 -10.64 -3.52
CA PRO A 124 -3.04 -10.02 -4.80
C PRO A 124 -2.88 -11.03 -5.94
N LYS A 125 -2.57 -12.29 -5.62
CA LYS A 125 -2.37 -13.37 -6.61
C LYS A 125 -3.67 -13.80 -7.31
N THR A 126 -4.82 -13.48 -6.74
CA THR A 126 -6.14 -13.89 -7.24
C THR A 126 -6.99 -12.72 -7.72
N VAL A 127 -6.50 -11.48 -7.63
CA VAL A 127 -7.23 -10.31 -8.10
C VAL A 127 -7.09 -10.21 -9.62
N ALA A 128 -8.23 -10.07 -10.31
CA ALA A 128 -8.24 -9.85 -11.75
C ALA A 128 -7.64 -8.49 -12.12
N LYS A 129 -7.02 -8.40 -13.30
CA LYS A 129 -6.44 -7.16 -13.84
C LYS A 129 -7.47 -6.02 -13.86
N GLU A 130 -8.68 -6.32 -14.31
CA GLU A 130 -9.78 -5.36 -14.48
C GLU A 130 -10.20 -4.77 -13.13
N THR A 131 -10.17 -5.58 -12.06
CA THR A 131 -10.42 -5.13 -10.69
C THR A 131 -9.33 -4.15 -10.25
N LEU A 132 -8.06 -4.44 -10.48
CA LEU A 132 -6.95 -3.54 -10.13
C LEU A 132 -7.01 -2.22 -10.92
N GLN A 133 -7.38 -2.27 -12.20
CA GLN A 133 -7.62 -1.07 -13.02
C GLN A 133 -8.80 -0.25 -12.49
N ALA A 134 -9.90 -0.91 -12.12
CA ALA A 134 -11.05 -0.24 -11.51
C ALA A 134 -10.67 0.39 -10.16
N TRP A 135 -9.86 -0.31 -9.37
CA TRP A 135 -9.32 0.21 -8.11
C TRP A 135 -8.48 1.47 -8.35
N ALA A 136 -7.54 1.44 -9.29
CA ALA A 136 -6.68 2.58 -9.63
C ALA A 136 -7.49 3.82 -10.04
N ARG A 137 -8.54 3.64 -10.85
CA ARG A 137 -9.44 4.74 -11.26
C ARG A 137 -10.32 5.28 -10.13
N LYS A 138 -10.70 4.42 -9.18
CA LYS A 138 -11.55 4.80 -8.04
C LYS A 138 -10.77 5.44 -6.89
N ALA A 139 -9.45 5.29 -6.87
CA ALA A 139 -8.60 5.90 -5.85
C ALA A 139 -8.62 7.43 -5.99
N ASP A 140 -9.27 8.10 -5.04
CA ASP A 140 -9.50 9.55 -5.06
C ASP A 140 -8.47 10.37 -4.28
N TRP A 141 -7.50 9.70 -3.64
CA TRP A 141 -6.34 10.35 -3.03
C TRP A 141 -5.12 9.43 -2.96
N TYR A 142 -3.98 10.03 -2.67
CA TYR A 142 -2.68 9.38 -2.85
C TYR A 142 -2.47 8.14 -1.97
N LEU A 143 -3.05 8.07 -0.77
CA LEU A 143 -2.83 6.93 0.12
C LEU A 143 -3.34 5.63 -0.52
N ILE A 144 -4.52 5.70 -1.14
CA ILE A 144 -5.14 4.55 -1.78
C ILE A 144 -4.39 4.20 -3.07
N ALA A 145 -4.12 5.17 -3.93
CA ALA A 145 -3.40 4.93 -5.18
C ALA A 145 -1.99 4.33 -4.92
N GLU A 146 -1.20 4.99 -4.07
CA GLU A 146 0.23 4.71 -3.94
C GLU A 146 0.56 3.58 -2.96
N TYR A 147 -0.30 3.29 -1.98
CA TYR A 147 -0.01 2.32 -0.91
C TYR A 147 -0.99 1.16 -0.84
N THR A 148 -2.21 1.31 -1.38
CA THR A 148 -3.20 0.24 -1.46
C THR A 148 -3.16 -0.45 -2.82
N VAL A 149 -3.52 0.28 -3.89
CA VAL A 149 -3.62 -0.28 -5.24
C VAL A 149 -2.25 -0.66 -5.79
N ALA A 150 -1.27 0.22 -5.66
CA ALA A 150 0.08 -0.04 -6.18
C ALA A 150 0.73 -1.27 -5.53
N SER A 151 0.55 -1.47 -4.22
CA SER A 151 1.07 -2.63 -3.48
C SER A 151 0.37 -3.92 -3.90
N ALA A 152 -0.96 -3.89 -4.03
CA ALA A 152 -1.74 -5.03 -4.51
C ALA A 152 -1.35 -5.42 -5.96
N ALA A 153 -1.20 -4.42 -6.84
CA ALA A 153 -0.79 -4.64 -8.22
C ALA A 153 0.63 -5.20 -8.32
N ALA A 154 1.58 -4.69 -7.53
CA ALA A 154 2.98 -5.14 -7.54
C ALA A 154 3.14 -6.61 -7.11
N GLU A 155 2.29 -7.12 -6.22
CA GLU A 155 2.29 -8.52 -5.79
C GLU A 155 1.37 -9.42 -6.65
N SER A 156 0.70 -8.86 -7.66
CA SER A 156 -0.17 -9.60 -8.58
C SER A 156 0.61 -10.11 -9.80
N PRO A 157 0.06 -11.07 -10.56
CA PRO A 157 0.62 -11.48 -11.85
C PRO A 157 0.64 -10.36 -12.91
N HIS A 158 -0.06 -9.25 -12.67
CA HIS A 158 -0.27 -8.16 -13.62
C HIS A 158 0.68 -6.97 -13.39
N ALA A 159 1.64 -7.09 -12.46
CA ALA A 159 2.47 -5.98 -11.98
C ALA A 159 3.11 -5.15 -13.09
N LEU A 160 3.88 -5.78 -13.99
CA LEU A 160 4.62 -5.07 -15.04
C LEU A 160 3.68 -4.47 -16.10
N GLU A 161 2.64 -5.20 -16.47
CA GLU A 161 1.66 -4.72 -17.45
C GLU A 161 0.94 -3.46 -16.95
N LEU A 162 0.42 -3.51 -15.72
CA LEU A 162 -0.27 -2.38 -15.10
C LEU A 162 0.70 -1.22 -14.81
N ALA A 163 1.91 -1.49 -14.34
CA ALA A 163 2.89 -0.44 -14.07
C ALA A 163 3.25 0.34 -15.33
N ARG A 164 3.48 -0.36 -16.46
CA ARG A 164 3.72 0.26 -17.78
C ARG A 164 2.55 1.10 -18.25
N GLU A 165 1.34 0.56 -18.19
CA GLU A 165 0.13 1.26 -18.59
C GLU A 165 -0.10 2.53 -17.75
N TRP A 166 0.06 2.41 -16.44
CA TRP A 166 -0.32 3.46 -15.51
C TRP A 166 0.63 4.65 -15.52
N ILE A 167 1.95 4.46 -15.64
CA ILE A 167 2.91 5.58 -15.63
C ILE A 167 2.69 6.59 -16.76
N ASP A 168 2.03 6.18 -17.85
CA ASP A 168 1.70 7.01 -19.00
C ASP A 168 0.29 7.63 -18.93
N SER A 169 -0.45 7.37 -17.84
CA SER A 169 -1.79 7.89 -17.66
C SER A 169 -1.82 9.43 -17.55
N PRO A 170 -2.77 10.10 -18.23
CA PRO A 170 -2.99 11.55 -18.04
C PRO A 170 -3.57 11.87 -16.66
N GLU A 171 -4.16 10.90 -15.96
CA GLU A 171 -4.67 11.07 -14.60
C GLU A 171 -3.54 10.95 -13.56
N GLU A 172 -3.35 12.00 -12.77
CA GLU A 172 -2.20 12.13 -11.84
C GLU A 172 -2.09 10.95 -10.88
N LEU A 173 -3.20 10.55 -10.24
CA LEU A 173 -3.20 9.48 -9.24
C LEU A 173 -2.95 8.11 -9.86
N VAL A 174 -3.43 7.87 -11.08
CA VAL A 174 -3.15 6.63 -11.82
C VAL A 174 -1.67 6.58 -12.19
N ALA A 175 -1.10 7.68 -12.70
CA ALA A 175 0.33 7.77 -12.98
C ALA A 175 1.19 7.57 -11.73
N ALA A 176 0.82 8.19 -10.61
CA ALA A 176 1.49 7.99 -9.33
C ALA A 176 1.38 6.53 -8.85
N CYS A 177 0.22 5.89 -9.04
CA CYS A 177 0.02 4.46 -8.77
C CYS A 177 1.01 3.60 -9.59
N GLY A 178 1.16 3.86 -10.89
CA GLY A 178 2.10 3.15 -11.76
C GLY A 178 3.56 3.22 -11.29
N TRP A 179 4.04 4.42 -10.93
CA TRP A 179 5.39 4.60 -10.40
C TRP A 179 5.58 3.89 -9.05
N SER A 180 4.58 3.94 -8.18
CA SER A 180 4.59 3.18 -6.93
C SER A 180 4.55 1.66 -7.17
N THR A 181 3.83 1.17 -8.18
CA THR A 181 3.82 -0.25 -8.57
C THR A 181 5.20 -0.70 -9.00
N TRP A 182 5.90 0.09 -9.83
CA TRP A 182 7.30 -0.17 -10.18
C TRP A 182 8.20 -0.19 -8.95
N ALA A 183 8.13 0.83 -8.10
CA ALA A 183 8.93 0.95 -6.88
C ALA A 183 8.70 -0.22 -5.91
N ASN A 184 7.48 -0.73 -5.84
CA ASN A 184 7.12 -1.90 -5.04
C ASN A 184 7.61 -3.19 -5.70
N TYR A 185 7.39 -3.38 -7.00
CA TYR A 185 7.80 -4.57 -7.73
C TYR A 185 9.31 -4.82 -7.63
N VAL A 186 10.15 -3.81 -7.86
CA VAL A 186 11.62 -3.95 -7.78
C VAL A 186 12.11 -4.31 -6.38
N SER A 187 11.33 -3.98 -5.35
CA SER A 187 11.70 -4.23 -3.97
C SER A 187 11.43 -5.67 -3.50
N ILE A 188 10.53 -6.40 -4.17
CA ILE A 188 10.13 -7.76 -3.79
C ILE A 188 10.60 -8.82 -4.79
N THR A 189 10.91 -8.41 -6.02
CA THR A 189 11.29 -9.32 -7.11
C THR A 189 12.81 -9.47 -7.17
N PRO A 190 13.34 -10.71 -7.24
CA PRO A 190 14.78 -10.98 -7.44
C PRO A 190 15.33 -10.31 -8.69
N ASP A 191 16.61 -9.90 -8.67
CA ASP A 191 17.22 -9.08 -9.73
C ASP A 191 17.21 -9.79 -11.09
N GLU A 192 17.36 -11.11 -11.11
CA GLU A 192 17.32 -11.96 -12.31
C GLU A 192 15.96 -11.98 -13.03
N HIS A 193 14.89 -11.54 -12.35
CA HIS A 193 13.55 -11.43 -12.89
C HIS A 193 13.17 -10.00 -13.27
N LEU A 194 14.04 -9.02 -13.01
CA LEU A 194 13.78 -7.62 -13.32
C LEU A 194 14.18 -7.28 -14.76
N PRO A 195 13.37 -6.47 -15.47
CA PRO A 195 13.73 -5.97 -16.80
C PRO A 195 14.76 -4.84 -16.68
N ALA A 196 16.05 -5.20 -16.49
CA ALA A 196 17.11 -4.24 -16.15
C ALA A 196 17.24 -3.08 -17.15
N GLU A 197 17.18 -3.35 -18.46
CA GLU A 197 17.25 -2.30 -19.50
C GLU A 197 16.06 -1.35 -19.45
N GLU A 198 14.86 -1.86 -19.16
CA GLU A 198 13.66 -1.04 -19.01
C GLU A 198 13.76 -0.15 -17.76
N LEU A 199 14.25 -0.70 -16.65
CA LEU A 199 14.50 0.07 -15.43
C LEU A 199 15.53 1.19 -15.66
N ARG A 200 16.58 0.94 -16.46
CA ARG A 200 17.55 1.98 -16.84
C ARG A 200 16.88 3.08 -17.65
N GLY A 201 16.09 2.75 -18.66
CA GLY A 201 15.33 3.74 -19.42
C GLY A 201 14.33 4.53 -18.56
N LEU A 202 13.71 3.89 -17.56
CA LEU A 202 12.85 4.57 -16.60
C LEU A 202 13.63 5.52 -15.67
N LEU A 203 14.85 5.16 -15.23
CA LEU A 203 15.71 6.08 -14.48
C LEU A 203 16.06 7.33 -15.30
N GLU A 204 16.41 7.16 -16.58
CA GLU A 204 16.68 8.26 -17.51
C GLU A 204 15.45 9.16 -17.69
N ARG A 205 14.27 8.56 -17.89
CA ARG A 205 13.00 9.29 -17.98
C ARG A 205 12.74 10.12 -16.73
N VAL A 206 12.91 9.52 -15.54
CA VAL A 206 12.71 10.23 -14.27
C VAL A 206 13.71 11.38 -14.14
N GLN A 207 14.99 11.13 -14.43
CA GLN A 207 16.02 12.17 -14.39
C GLN A 207 15.67 13.36 -15.28
N ALA A 208 15.15 13.11 -16.48
CA ALA A 208 14.83 14.15 -17.46
C ALA A 208 13.54 14.94 -17.15
N SER A 209 12.54 14.31 -16.51
CA SER A 209 11.17 14.87 -16.46
C SER A 209 10.62 15.16 -15.06
N ILE A 210 11.23 14.64 -13.99
CA ILE A 210 10.64 14.67 -12.64
C ILE A 210 10.30 16.08 -12.14
N HIS A 211 11.04 17.13 -12.53
CA HIS A 211 10.76 18.48 -12.03
C HIS A 211 9.56 19.16 -12.71
N GLU A 212 9.18 18.67 -13.90
CA GLU A 212 8.06 19.19 -14.69
C GLU A 212 6.77 18.38 -14.50
N GLU A 213 6.88 17.19 -13.91
CA GLU A 213 5.74 16.31 -13.67
C GLU A 213 4.76 16.81 -12.62
N ARG A 214 3.57 16.20 -12.60
CA ARG A 214 2.49 16.48 -11.66
C ARG A 214 2.89 16.17 -10.22
N ASN A 215 2.31 16.88 -9.25
CA ASN A 215 2.74 16.91 -7.86
C ASN A 215 2.99 15.53 -7.22
N ARG A 216 2.03 14.60 -7.28
CA ARG A 216 2.17 13.25 -6.72
C ARG A 216 3.05 12.34 -7.58
N VAL A 217 3.07 12.55 -8.89
CA VAL A 217 3.97 11.82 -9.81
C VAL A 217 5.43 12.11 -9.46
N ARG A 218 5.79 13.36 -9.16
CA ARG A 218 7.15 13.70 -8.68
C ARG A 218 7.53 12.92 -7.43
N TYR A 219 6.59 12.76 -6.49
CA TYR A 219 6.83 12.05 -5.24
C TYR A 219 7.13 10.56 -5.50
N THR A 220 6.34 9.92 -6.34
CA THR A 220 6.44 8.48 -6.63
C THR A 220 7.58 8.16 -7.58
N MET A 221 7.91 9.04 -8.54
CA MET A 221 9.14 8.96 -9.32
C MET A 221 10.39 9.03 -8.45
N ASN A 222 10.43 9.95 -7.47
CA ASN A 222 11.53 10.00 -6.49
C ASN A 222 11.61 8.71 -5.66
N GLY A 223 10.44 8.16 -5.27
CA GLY A 223 10.34 6.85 -4.63
C GLY A 223 10.88 5.70 -5.48
N PHE A 224 10.60 5.70 -6.79
CA PHE A 224 11.13 4.73 -7.74
C PHE A 224 12.65 4.75 -7.80
N VAL A 225 13.27 5.93 -7.92
CA VAL A 225 14.75 6.07 -7.91
C VAL A 225 15.34 5.52 -6.62
N ILE A 226 14.75 5.84 -5.46
CA ILE A 226 15.16 5.30 -4.17
C ILE A 226 15.05 3.77 -4.15
N SER A 227 13.94 3.23 -4.65
CA SER A 227 13.71 1.78 -4.68
C SER A 227 14.70 1.07 -5.59
N VAL A 228 14.99 1.58 -6.79
CA VAL A 228 15.98 0.99 -7.69
C VAL A 228 17.36 1.04 -7.05
N GLY A 229 17.80 2.20 -6.57
CA GLY A 229 19.11 2.35 -5.93
C GLY A 229 19.27 1.55 -4.63
N GLY A 230 18.18 1.28 -3.91
CA GLY A 230 18.21 0.50 -2.68
C GLY A 230 18.12 -1.01 -2.89
N TYR A 231 17.27 -1.45 -3.83
CA TYR A 231 16.87 -2.85 -3.97
C TYR A 231 17.46 -3.56 -5.19
N VAL A 232 17.92 -2.85 -6.21
CA VAL A 232 18.42 -3.46 -7.46
C VAL A 232 19.93 -3.28 -7.52
N ALA A 233 20.67 -4.27 -7.03
CA ALA A 233 22.12 -4.15 -6.89
C ALA A 233 22.84 -3.86 -8.23
N PRO A 234 22.45 -4.49 -9.36
CA PRO A 234 23.06 -4.20 -10.67
C PRO A 234 22.83 -2.78 -11.20
N LEU A 235 21.81 -2.06 -10.73
CA LEU A 235 21.47 -0.70 -11.17
C LEU A 235 21.73 0.36 -10.08
N HIS A 236 22.49 -0.03 -9.06
CA HIS A 236 22.75 0.83 -7.91
C HIS A 236 23.42 2.14 -8.31
N GLU A 237 24.52 2.05 -9.06
CA GLU A 237 25.33 3.19 -9.45
C GLU A 237 24.56 4.12 -10.38
N GLU A 238 23.82 3.58 -11.36
CA GLU A 238 22.97 4.38 -12.24
C GLU A 238 21.88 5.12 -11.46
N ALA A 239 21.24 4.48 -10.48
CA ALA A 239 20.24 5.14 -9.65
C ALA A 239 20.83 6.22 -8.74
N VAL A 240 22.05 6.03 -8.22
CA VAL A 240 22.77 7.05 -7.43
C VAL A 240 23.12 8.26 -8.30
N GLN A 241 23.59 8.03 -9.51
CA GLN A 241 23.88 9.10 -10.48
C GLN A 241 22.61 9.87 -10.85
N ALA A 242 21.52 9.17 -11.15
CA ALA A 242 20.23 9.78 -11.42
C ALA A 242 19.72 10.60 -10.22
N ALA A 243 19.80 10.05 -9.00
CA ALA A 243 19.40 10.76 -7.79
C ALA A 243 20.21 12.05 -7.57
N ALA A 244 21.52 12.03 -7.85
CA ALA A 244 22.38 13.20 -7.73
C ALA A 244 22.04 14.26 -8.78
N ALA A 245 21.80 13.86 -10.03
CA ALA A 245 21.41 14.75 -11.12
C ALA A 245 20.02 15.39 -10.89
N ILE A 246 19.06 14.63 -10.36
CA ILE A 246 17.73 15.11 -9.99
C ILE A 246 17.81 16.14 -8.87
N GLY A 247 18.60 15.88 -7.83
CA GLY A 247 18.70 16.75 -6.65
C GLY A 247 17.39 16.87 -5.87
N LYS A 248 17.07 18.07 -5.38
CA LYS A 248 15.94 18.28 -4.46
C LYS A 248 14.59 18.33 -5.20
N VAL A 249 13.75 17.33 -4.95
CA VAL A 249 12.36 17.29 -5.45
C VAL A 249 11.41 18.05 -4.52
N ARG A 250 10.52 18.89 -5.09
CA ARG A 250 9.50 19.64 -4.35
C ARG A 250 8.10 19.06 -4.61
N VAL A 251 7.41 18.70 -3.53
CA VAL A 251 6.03 18.19 -3.56
C VAL A 251 5.22 18.98 -2.53
N ASN A 252 4.06 19.48 -2.93
CA ASN A 252 3.08 20.04 -2.02
C ASN A 252 2.44 18.92 -1.21
N MET A 253 2.65 18.96 0.11
CA MET A 253 2.14 17.98 1.08
C MET A 253 0.90 18.49 1.83
N GLY A 254 0.19 19.49 1.29
CA GLY A 254 -1.06 20.01 1.86
C GLY A 254 -0.85 20.82 3.14
N GLY A 255 0.25 21.59 3.22
CA GLY A 255 0.57 22.41 4.40
C GLY A 255 0.98 21.62 5.65
N THR A 256 1.32 20.34 5.48
CA THR A 256 1.75 19.46 6.58
C THR A 256 3.27 19.53 6.79
N ALA A 257 3.75 19.02 7.92
CA ALA A 257 5.18 18.96 8.24
C ALA A 257 5.94 17.84 7.48
N CYS A 258 5.25 17.06 6.65
CA CYS A 258 5.84 15.95 5.90
C CYS A 258 6.87 16.45 4.88
N LYS A 259 7.99 15.74 4.81
CA LYS A 259 9.11 16.07 3.92
C LYS A 259 9.24 15.05 2.80
N VAL A 260 9.55 15.53 1.61
CA VAL A 260 9.99 14.67 0.49
C VAL A 260 11.38 14.14 0.84
N PRO A 261 11.62 12.82 0.81
CA PRO A 261 12.94 12.27 1.08
C PRO A 261 13.93 12.66 -0.01
N SER A 262 15.13 13.08 0.39
CA SER A 262 16.26 13.23 -0.53
C SER A 262 16.70 11.84 -1.01
N ALA A 263 16.57 11.58 -2.32
CA ALA A 263 16.92 10.27 -2.88
C ALA A 263 18.40 9.89 -2.63
N PRO A 264 19.40 10.79 -2.84
CA PRO A 264 20.80 10.48 -2.54
C PRO A 264 21.02 10.10 -1.08
N GLU A 265 20.48 10.89 -0.13
CA GLU A 265 20.65 10.63 1.30
C GLU A 265 19.94 9.35 1.75
N TYR A 266 18.78 9.05 1.16
CA TYR A 266 18.02 7.85 1.49
C TYR A 266 18.75 6.60 1.02
N ILE A 267 19.23 6.60 -0.23
CA ILE A 267 20.01 5.49 -0.80
C ILE A 267 21.28 5.28 0.03
N ALA A 268 22.04 6.34 0.32
CA ALA A 268 23.24 6.26 1.15
C ALA A 268 22.98 5.63 2.53
N ARG A 269 21.85 5.98 3.18
CA ARG A 269 21.45 5.38 4.46
C ARG A 269 21.07 3.90 4.33
N MET A 270 20.49 3.47 3.21
CA MET A 270 20.21 2.05 2.97
C MET A 270 21.52 1.26 2.84
N ILE A 271 22.51 1.79 2.13
CA ILE A 271 23.83 1.18 1.99
C ILE A 271 24.53 1.11 3.35
N SER A 272 24.55 2.21 4.12
CA SER A 272 25.21 2.25 5.44
C SER A 272 24.58 1.26 6.43
N ALA A 273 23.31 0.90 6.24
CA ALA A 273 22.61 -0.12 7.02
C ALA A 273 22.84 -1.55 6.49
N GLY A 274 23.69 -1.75 5.48
CA GLY A 274 23.95 -3.04 4.83
C GLY A 274 22.71 -3.63 4.17
N LYS A 275 21.84 -2.78 3.57
CA LYS A 275 20.57 -3.18 2.96
C LYS A 275 20.55 -3.16 1.43
N LEU A 276 21.66 -2.83 0.79
CA LEU A 276 21.76 -2.86 -0.67
C LEU A 276 21.35 -4.24 -1.21
N GLY A 277 20.43 -4.27 -2.17
CA GLY A 277 19.94 -5.51 -2.81
C GLY A 277 19.02 -6.37 -1.93
N LYS A 278 18.78 -6.01 -0.66
CA LYS A 278 17.93 -6.82 0.24
C LYS A 278 16.46 -6.68 -0.12
N LYS A 279 15.91 -7.67 -0.82
CA LYS A 279 14.49 -7.72 -1.18
C LYS A 279 13.58 -7.86 0.04
N ARG A 280 12.40 -7.26 -0.05
CA ARG A 280 11.30 -7.40 0.91
C ARG A 280 10.54 -8.70 0.62
N LYS A 281 9.94 -9.29 1.65
CA LYS A 281 9.05 -10.45 1.48
C LYS A 281 7.69 -10.08 0.88
N THR A 282 7.25 -8.84 1.13
CA THR A 282 5.97 -8.26 0.70
C THR A 282 6.13 -6.74 0.73
N CYS A 283 5.43 -6.04 -0.16
CA CYS A 283 5.31 -4.58 -0.16
C CYS A 283 3.97 -4.09 0.43
N ILE A 284 3.02 -4.99 0.71
CA ILE A 284 1.80 -4.66 1.47
C ILE A 284 2.16 -4.39 2.94
N CYS A 285 1.81 -3.21 3.47
CA CYS A 285 2.30 -2.70 4.76
C CYS A 285 1.27 -2.11 5.70
#